data_AF-A0A1I3HAT1-F1
#
_entry.id   AF-A0A1I3HAT1-F1
#
_cell.length_a   1.000
_cell.length_b   1.000
_cell.length_c   1.000
_cell.angle_alpha   90.00
_cell.angle_beta   90.00
_cell.angle_gamma   90.00
#
_symmetry.space_group_name_H-M   'P 1'
#
loop_
_entity.id
_entity.type
_entity.pdbx_description
1 polymer ?
#
loop_
_entity_poly.entity_id
_entity_poly.type
_entity_poly.pdbx_seq_one_letter_code
_entity_poly.pdbx_strand_id
1 'polypeptide(L)'
;MAFQFQQPAIVQSSRVAFPKAELYVPVVSGLRQPAAQTAINNKIRQSERQLVQDQGSLSDPRAEMIGYFEIKTNEKNVLSLSLFNYAYTGGAHGLTLQESLSFDAATGKAFTLAELFKPGSDYVKRLSDLVRAQIAERQIETFEPFKSIRPDQPFYIADRALVIYFALYEITPYAFGFPYFPISVYDVSDIVNPNGPLGRMDAND
;
A
#
# COMPACT_ATOMS: atom_id res chain seq x y z
N MET A 1 32.24 -8.37 -4.14
CA MET A 1 31.50 -7.15 -3.73
C MET A 1 31.37 -7.17 -2.23
N ALA A 2 31.64 -6.06 -1.53
CA ALA A 2 31.47 -6.00 -0.09
C ALA A 2 29.98 -6.03 0.27
N PHE A 3 29.59 -6.85 1.24
CA PHE A 3 28.24 -6.83 1.80
C PHE A 3 27.98 -5.45 2.40
N GLN A 4 27.02 -4.71 1.82
CA GLN A 4 26.69 -3.37 2.27
C GLN A 4 25.37 -3.41 3.03
N PHE A 5 25.47 -3.64 4.34
CA PHE A 5 24.32 -3.57 5.24
C PHE A 5 23.74 -2.15 5.23
N GLN A 6 22.44 -2.04 4.98
CA GLN A 6 21.68 -0.81 5.12
C GLN A 6 20.67 -1.00 6.25
N GLN A 7 20.74 -0.09 7.22
CA GLN A 7 19.81 -0.10 8.34
C GLN A 7 18.38 0.16 7.85
N PRO A 8 17.37 -0.49 8.46
CA PRO A 8 15.97 -0.12 8.27
C PRO A 8 15.73 1.37 8.49
N ALA A 9 14.74 1.92 7.80
CA ALA A 9 14.32 3.30 8.01
C ALA A 9 13.83 3.52 9.44
N ILE A 10 14.07 4.69 10.02
CA ILE A 10 13.39 5.12 11.24
C ILE A 10 12.11 5.83 10.80
N VAL A 11 10.95 5.30 11.20
CA VAL A 11 9.64 5.90 10.88
C VAL A 11 9.02 6.43 12.16
N GLN A 12 8.80 7.74 12.22
CA GLN A 12 8.17 8.41 13.35
C GLN A 12 6.82 8.98 12.94
N SER A 13 5.85 8.95 13.85
CA SER A 13 4.56 9.59 13.64
C SER A 13 4.68 11.10 13.89
N SER A 14 4.22 11.91 12.93
CA SER A 14 4.06 13.34 13.07
C SER A 14 2.57 13.71 13.08
N ARG A 15 2.12 14.43 14.09
CA ARG A 15 0.73 14.87 14.22
C ARG A 15 0.51 16.16 13.45
N VAL A 16 -0.44 16.14 12.52
CA VAL A 16 -0.95 17.31 11.79
C VAL A 16 -2.43 17.46 12.12
N ALA A 17 -2.82 18.60 12.69
CA ALA A 17 -4.21 18.86 13.07
C ALA A 17 -4.71 20.16 12.45
N PHE A 18 -5.97 20.15 12.01
CA PHE A 18 -6.72 21.33 11.56
C PHE A 18 -8.20 21.14 11.96
N PRO A 19 -9.09 22.14 11.83
CA PRO A 19 -10.45 22.01 12.33
C PRO A 19 -11.14 20.74 11.82
N LYS A 20 -11.65 19.93 12.77
CA LYS A 20 -12.32 18.64 12.55
C LYS A 20 -11.42 17.51 11.99
N ALA A 21 -10.11 17.70 11.93
CA ALA A 21 -9.20 16.70 11.38
C ALA A 21 -7.95 16.50 12.24
N GLU A 22 -7.58 15.23 12.42
CA GLU A 22 -6.35 14.84 13.07
C GLU A 22 -5.65 13.75 12.26
N LEU A 23 -4.47 14.05 11.75
CA LEU A 23 -3.69 13.15 10.90
C LEU A 23 -2.38 12.77 11.60
N TYR A 24 -2.11 11.48 11.67
CA TYR A 24 -0.84 10.91 12.07
C TYR A 24 -0.08 10.50 10.80
N VAL A 25 0.90 11.30 10.42
CA VAL A 25 1.63 11.17 9.15
C VAL A 25 3.01 10.54 9.39
N PRO A 26 3.42 9.51 8.64
CA PRO A 26 4.74 8.92 8.80
C PRO A 26 5.83 9.87 8.29
N VAL A 27 6.88 10.05 9.09
CA VAL A 27 8.10 10.75 8.72
C VAL A 27 9.26 9.78 8.74
N VAL A 28 9.89 9.62 7.58
CA VAL A 28 11.01 8.72 7.36
C VAL A 28 12.33 9.45 7.63
N SER A 29 13.19 8.82 8.42
CA SER A 29 14.53 9.32 8.77
C SER A 29 15.55 8.17 8.84
N GLY A 30 16.83 8.51 9.02
CA GLY A 30 17.90 7.52 9.21
C GLY A 30 18.34 6.79 7.95
N LEU A 31 17.85 7.19 6.76
CA LEU A 31 18.31 6.61 5.51
C LEU A 31 19.69 7.12 5.14
N ARG A 32 20.52 6.23 4.58
CA ARG A 32 21.89 6.56 4.15
C ARG A 32 21.94 7.68 3.11
N GLN A 33 20.95 7.76 2.22
CA GLN A 33 20.87 8.74 1.16
C GLN A 33 19.84 9.84 1.50
N PRO A 34 20.26 11.08 1.78
CA PRO A 34 19.34 12.19 2.09
C PRO A 34 18.32 12.47 0.98
N ALA A 35 18.71 12.26 -0.28
CA ALA A 35 17.82 12.40 -1.43
C ALA A 35 16.69 11.35 -1.40
N ALA A 36 17.00 10.09 -1.06
CA ALA A 36 16.01 9.03 -0.92
C ALA A 36 15.00 9.35 0.19
N GLN A 37 15.49 9.79 1.35
CA GLN A 37 14.67 10.24 2.46
C GLN A 37 13.72 11.38 2.07
N THR A 38 14.24 12.36 1.33
CA THR A 38 13.47 13.51 0.87
C THR A 38 12.37 13.07 -0.12
N ALA A 39 12.72 12.20 -1.08
CA ALA A 39 11.78 11.66 -2.06
C ALA A 39 10.63 10.89 -1.40
N ILE A 40 10.95 9.99 -0.47
CA ILE A 40 9.95 9.19 0.26
C ILE A 40 9.00 10.11 1.05
N ASN A 41 9.54 11.03 1.85
CA ASN A 41 8.73 11.95 2.64
C ASN A 41 7.87 12.88 1.77
N ASN A 42 8.36 13.29 0.60
CA ASN A 42 7.57 14.07 -0.36
C ASN A 42 6.40 13.27 -0.92
N LYS A 43 6.64 12.01 -1.33
CA LYS A 43 5.57 11.14 -1.83
C LYS A 43 4.54 10.81 -0.76
N ILE A 44 4.96 10.55 0.50
CA ILE A 44 4.03 10.38 1.63
C ILE A 44 3.16 11.63 1.79
N ARG A 45 3.74 12.82 1.89
CA ARG A 45 2.98 14.07 2.03
C ARG A 45 2.03 14.34 0.86
N GLN A 46 2.44 14.01 -0.35
CA GLN A 46 1.57 14.14 -1.53
C GLN A 46 0.36 13.20 -1.43
N SER A 47 0.59 11.96 -1.04
CA SER A 47 -0.44 10.92 -0.92
C SER A 47 -1.43 11.24 0.21
N GLU A 48 -0.94 11.68 1.37
CA GLU A 48 -1.78 12.22 2.46
C GLU A 48 -2.66 13.38 2.01
N ARG A 49 -2.10 14.34 1.28
CA ARG A 49 -2.87 15.48 0.75
C ARG A 49 -3.95 15.01 -0.22
N GLN A 50 -3.66 14.01 -1.05
CA GLN A 50 -4.63 13.45 -1.97
C GLN A 50 -5.77 12.77 -1.21
N LEU A 51 -5.47 11.92 -0.22
CA LEU A 51 -6.49 11.29 0.62
C LEU A 51 -7.40 12.32 1.31
N VAL A 52 -6.82 13.39 1.87
CA VAL A 52 -7.61 14.48 2.47
C VAL A 52 -8.51 15.17 1.43
N GLN A 53 -8.02 15.40 0.22
CA GLN A 53 -8.80 16.01 -0.87
C GLN A 53 -9.93 15.10 -1.33
N ASP A 54 -9.67 13.80 -1.46
CA ASP A 54 -10.63 12.81 -1.95
C ASP A 54 -11.80 12.59 -0.99
N GLN A 55 -11.62 12.87 0.31
CA GLN A 55 -12.72 12.87 1.27
C GLN A 55 -13.71 14.02 1.07
N GLY A 56 -13.27 15.13 0.47
CA GLY A 56 -14.08 16.31 0.24
C GLY A 56 -14.25 17.23 1.45
N SER A 57 -15.37 17.96 1.49
CA SER A 57 -15.59 19.06 2.45
C SER A 57 -15.97 18.56 3.85
N LEU A 58 -15.36 19.16 4.89
CA LEU A 58 -15.73 18.98 6.30
C LEU A 58 -16.73 20.06 6.80
N SER A 59 -17.61 20.54 5.91
CA SER A 59 -18.56 21.60 6.24
C SER A 59 -19.70 21.15 7.17
N ASP A 60 -20.11 19.88 7.16
CA ASP A 60 -21.14 19.36 8.08
C ASP A 60 -20.69 19.59 9.54
N PRO A 61 -21.54 20.12 10.45
CA PRO A 61 -21.18 20.39 11.84
C PRO A 61 -20.64 19.17 12.61
N ARG A 62 -21.05 17.97 12.23
CA ARG A 62 -20.64 16.68 12.82
C ARG A 62 -19.45 16.06 12.10
N ALA A 63 -18.92 16.71 11.06
CA ALA A 63 -17.81 16.18 10.29
C ALA A 63 -16.57 15.95 11.16
N GLU A 64 -15.85 14.89 10.85
CA GLU A 64 -14.58 14.53 11.48
C GLU A 64 -13.71 13.80 10.46
N MET A 65 -12.39 13.88 10.65
CA MET A 65 -11.40 13.20 9.82
C MET A 65 -10.25 12.69 10.69
N ILE A 66 -9.87 11.44 10.50
CA ILE A 66 -8.74 10.80 11.19
C ILE A 66 -7.84 10.13 10.16
N GLY A 67 -6.61 10.60 10.07
CA GLY A 67 -5.57 9.99 9.24
C GLY A 67 -4.59 9.19 10.10
N TYR A 68 -4.19 8.00 9.65
CA TYR A 68 -3.21 7.18 10.32
C TYR A 68 -2.45 6.31 9.32
N PHE A 69 -1.38 5.66 9.75
CA PHE A 69 -0.59 4.79 8.89
C PHE A 69 -0.22 3.49 9.57
N GLU A 70 0.10 2.49 8.75
CA GLU A 70 0.65 1.22 9.18
C GLU A 70 1.91 0.91 8.38
N ILE A 71 3.00 0.57 9.07
CA ILE A 71 4.20 0.03 8.41
C ILE A 71 3.92 -1.43 8.08
N LYS A 72 4.08 -1.80 6.81
CA LYS A 72 3.86 -3.16 6.33
C LYS A 72 5.16 -3.95 6.21
N THR A 73 6.23 -3.30 5.78
CA THR A 73 7.59 -3.86 5.71
C THR A 73 8.62 -2.75 5.86
N ASN A 74 9.75 -3.05 6.50
CA ASN A 74 10.91 -2.15 6.60
C ASN A 74 12.20 -2.97 6.73
N GLU A 75 12.55 -3.70 5.68
CA GLU A 75 13.69 -4.61 5.65
C GLU A 75 14.19 -4.79 4.22
N LYS A 76 15.39 -5.36 4.05
CA LYS A 76 15.98 -5.68 2.73
C LYS A 76 15.90 -4.52 1.70
N ASN A 77 16.06 -3.28 2.19
CA ASN A 77 15.91 -2.04 1.41
C ASN A 77 14.53 -1.80 0.79
N VAL A 78 13.48 -2.41 1.34
CA VAL A 78 12.09 -2.17 0.98
C VAL A 78 11.38 -1.57 2.19
N LEU A 79 10.83 -0.37 1.99
CA LEU A 79 9.92 0.26 2.95
C LEU A 79 8.53 0.25 2.32
N SER A 80 7.60 -0.49 2.90
CA SER A 80 6.20 -0.51 2.48
C SER A 80 5.31 -0.06 3.63
N LEU A 81 4.35 0.81 3.35
CA LEU A 81 3.40 1.33 4.32
C LEU A 81 2.04 1.58 3.66
N SER A 82 0.99 1.59 4.47
CA SER A 82 -0.35 2.03 4.07
C SER A 82 -0.73 3.27 4.85
N LEU A 83 -1.27 4.25 4.13
CA LEU A 83 -1.91 5.45 4.65
C LEU A 83 -3.41 5.22 4.64
N PHE A 84 -4.06 5.53 5.75
CA PHE A 84 -5.50 5.44 5.91
C PHE A 84 -6.05 6.81 6.27
N ASN A 85 -7.18 7.16 5.68
CA ASN A 85 -7.89 8.37 6.03
C ASN A 85 -9.37 8.02 6.19
N TYR A 86 -9.87 8.07 7.41
CA TYR A 86 -11.29 8.02 7.70
C TYR A 86 -11.86 9.43 7.72
N ALA A 87 -13.05 9.64 7.14
CA ALA A 87 -13.81 10.86 7.34
C ALA A 87 -15.31 10.60 7.40
N TYR A 88 -16.00 11.39 8.21
CA TYR A 88 -17.44 11.56 8.16
C TYR A 88 -17.75 12.96 7.63
N THR A 89 -18.55 13.05 6.57
CA THR A 89 -18.83 14.32 5.86
C THR A 89 -20.32 14.66 5.78
N GLY A 90 -21.15 14.03 6.63
CA GLY A 90 -22.60 14.32 6.74
C GLY A 90 -23.54 13.29 6.11
N GLY A 91 -23.01 12.14 5.65
CA GLY A 91 -23.78 11.02 5.10
C GLY A 91 -24.34 10.05 6.14
N ALA A 92 -24.72 8.85 5.70
CA ALA A 92 -25.25 7.79 6.58
C ALA A 92 -24.19 7.19 7.51
N HIS A 93 -22.93 7.15 7.07
CA HIS A 93 -21.78 6.66 7.81
C HIS A 93 -20.50 7.33 7.27
N GLY A 94 -19.36 7.15 7.96
CA GLY A 94 -18.06 7.62 7.47
C GLY A 94 -17.46 6.70 6.41
N LEU A 95 -16.44 7.18 5.72
CA LEU A 95 -15.72 6.44 4.68
C LEU A 95 -14.23 6.44 5.01
N THR A 96 -13.61 5.26 4.93
CA THR A 96 -12.16 5.13 5.00
C THR A 96 -11.60 4.94 3.61
N LEU A 97 -10.62 5.76 3.26
CA LEU A 97 -9.77 5.62 2.08
C LEU A 97 -8.43 5.02 2.49
N GLN A 98 -7.79 4.27 1.59
CA GLN A 98 -6.48 3.68 1.80
C GLN A 98 -5.59 3.82 0.56
N GLU A 99 -4.41 4.40 0.74
CA GLU A 99 -3.33 4.40 -0.27
C GLU A 99 -2.11 3.68 0.29
N SER A 100 -1.52 2.78 -0.49
CA SER A 100 -0.32 2.04 -0.09
C SER A 100 0.88 2.45 -0.93
N LEU A 101 2.03 2.54 -0.27
CA LEU A 101 3.28 3.03 -0.87
C LEU A 101 4.39 2.03 -0.55
N SER A 102 5.03 1.52 -1.60
CA SER A 102 6.21 0.64 -1.47
C SER A 102 7.41 1.30 -2.12
N PHE A 103 8.49 1.45 -1.37
CA PHE A 103 9.68 2.20 -1.76
C PHE A 103 10.93 1.34 -1.76
N ASP A 104 11.86 1.69 -2.64
CA ASP A 104 13.26 1.36 -2.47
C ASP A 104 13.88 2.33 -1.46
N ALA A 105 14.31 1.83 -0.31
CA ALA A 105 14.84 2.67 0.78
C ALA A 105 16.22 3.28 0.46
N ALA A 106 16.96 2.74 -0.52
CA ALA A 106 18.27 3.25 -0.91
C ALA A 106 18.16 4.45 -1.87
N THR A 107 17.17 4.42 -2.76
CA THR A 107 16.99 5.40 -3.85
C THR A 107 15.81 6.35 -3.61
N GLY A 108 14.85 5.95 -2.78
CA GLY A 108 13.61 6.68 -2.51
C GLY A 108 12.54 6.53 -3.59
N LYS A 109 12.77 5.67 -4.58
CA LYS A 109 11.81 5.39 -5.65
C LYS A 109 10.60 4.64 -5.10
N ALA A 110 9.39 5.13 -5.40
CA ALA A 110 8.16 4.37 -5.21
C ALA A 110 7.98 3.38 -6.38
N PHE A 111 7.60 2.14 -6.08
CA PHE A 111 7.34 1.10 -7.07
C PHE A 111 5.88 1.11 -7.51
N THR A 112 5.66 0.96 -8.82
CA THR A 112 4.36 0.57 -9.39
C THR A 112 4.21 -0.94 -9.37
N LEU A 113 2.98 -1.46 -9.41
CA LEU A 113 2.72 -2.91 -9.39
C LEU A 113 3.45 -3.65 -10.52
N ALA A 114 3.48 -3.08 -11.72
CA ALA A 114 4.16 -3.66 -12.88
C ALA A 114 5.69 -3.82 -12.67
N GLU A 115 6.33 -2.92 -11.92
CA GLU A 115 7.79 -2.95 -11.68
C GLU A 115 8.24 -4.09 -10.76
N LEU A 116 7.31 -4.76 -10.08
CA LEU A 116 7.57 -5.94 -9.26
C LEU A 116 7.88 -7.17 -10.13
N PHE A 117 7.52 -7.14 -11.41
CA PHE A 117 7.56 -8.30 -12.31
C PHE A 117 8.44 -8.06 -13.55
N LYS A 118 8.86 -9.14 -14.20
CA LYS A 118 9.68 -9.09 -15.43
C LYS A 118 8.91 -8.38 -16.54
N PRO A 119 9.57 -7.54 -17.36
CA PRO A 119 8.95 -6.95 -18.55
C PRO A 119 8.33 -8.03 -19.45
N GLY A 120 7.09 -7.82 -19.89
CA GLY A 120 6.35 -8.78 -20.73
C GLY A 120 5.75 -9.98 -19.99
N SER A 121 5.95 -10.11 -18.67
CA SER A 121 5.23 -11.10 -17.88
C SER A 121 3.75 -10.72 -17.73
N ASP A 122 2.87 -11.72 -17.77
CA ASP A 122 1.43 -11.53 -17.59
C ASP A 122 1.06 -11.56 -16.09
N TYR A 123 1.61 -10.61 -15.33
CA TYR A 123 1.37 -10.53 -13.88
C TYR A 123 -0.10 -10.26 -13.57
N VAL A 124 -0.81 -9.49 -14.40
CA VAL A 124 -2.24 -9.20 -14.21
C VAL A 124 -3.04 -10.48 -14.20
N LYS A 125 -2.83 -11.36 -15.19
CA LYS A 125 -3.50 -12.66 -15.21
C LYS A 125 -3.08 -13.53 -14.03
N ARG A 126 -1.78 -13.68 -13.76
CA ARG A 126 -1.27 -14.53 -12.66
C ARG A 126 -1.85 -14.11 -11.30
N LEU A 127 -1.81 -12.82 -10.98
CA LEU A 127 -2.33 -12.30 -9.72
C LEU A 127 -3.86 -12.42 -9.66
N SER A 128 -4.56 -12.19 -10.78
CA SER A 128 -6.02 -12.38 -10.84
C SER A 128 -6.43 -13.82 -10.57
N ASP A 129 -5.67 -14.79 -11.09
CA ASP A 129 -5.93 -16.22 -10.85
C ASP A 129 -5.77 -16.56 -9.35
N LEU A 130 -4.75 -16.01 -8.69
CA LEU A 130 -4.52 -16.18 -7.25
C LEU A 130 -5.58 -15.48 -6.39
N VAL A 131 -5.97 -14.26 -6.74
CA VAL A 131 -7.07 -13.53 -6.07
C VAL A 131 -8.38 -14.31 -6.22
N ARG A 132 -8.69 -14.82 -7.42
CA ARG A 132 -9.90 -15.62 -7.67
C ARG A 132 -9.93 -16.90 -6.85
N ALA A 133 -8.79 -17.58 -6.71
CA ALA A 133 -8.69 -18.77 -5.87
C ALA A 133 -9.01 -18.45 -4.41
N GLN A 134 -8.46 -17.36 -3.86
CA GLN A 134 -8.75 -16.92 -2.49
C GLN A 134 -10.20 -16.46 -2.29
N ILE A 135 -10.81 -15.80 -3.28
CA ILE A 135 -12.24 -15.46 -3.25
C ILE A 135 -13.08 -16.72 -3.10
N ALA A 136 -12.80 -17.75 -3.90
CA ALA A 136 -13.54 -19.01 -3.87
C ALA A 136 -13.30 -19.79 -2.56
N GLU A 137 -12.05 -19.90 -2.11
CA GLU A 137 -11.66 -20.58 -0.88
C GLU A 137 -12.33 -19.96 0.35
N ARG A 138 -12.35 -18.63 0.42
CA ARG A 138 -12.93 -17.88 1.54
C ARG A 138 -14.43 -17.61 1.39
N GLN A 139 -15.05 -18.09 0.30
CA GLN A 139 -16.46 -17.90 -0.02
C GLN A 139 -16.88 -16.42 0.04
N ILE A 140 -16.06 -15.53 -0.53
CA ILE A 140 -16.33 -14.09 -0.52
C ILE A 140 -17.45 -13.79 -1.51
N GLU A 141 -18.58 -13.30 -1.02
CA GLU A 141 -19.69 -12.82 -1.84
C GLU A 141 -19.35 -11.46 -2.46
N THR A 142 -19.00 -11.47 -3.75
CA THR A 142 -18.75 -10.25 -4.52
C THR A 142 -20.02 -9.74 -5.20
N PHE A 143 -20.07 -8.44 -5.53
CA PHE A 143 -21.19 -7.86 -6.27
C PHE A 143 -21.40 -8.50 -7.66
N GLU A 144 -20.29 -8.82 -8.31
CA GLU A 144 -20.23 -9.47 -9.62
C GLU A 144 -19.11 -10.52 -9.61
N PRO A 145 -19.16 -11.55 -10.47
CA PRO A 145 -18.07 -12.51 -10.59
C PRO A 145 -16.73 -11.82 -10.87
N PHE A 146 -15.73 -12.08 -10.02
CA PHE A 146 -14.41 -11.46 -10.15
C PHE A 146 -13.72 -11.83 -11.46
N LYS A 147 -13.38 -10.80 -12.26
CA LYS A 147 -12.77 -10.97 -13.58
C LYS A 147 -11.24 -10.91 -13.52
N SER A 148 -10.70 -9.74 -13.16
CA SER A 148 -9.27 -9.45 -13.14
C SER A 148 -8.97 -8.27 -12.22
N ILE A 149 -7.74 -8.20 -11.70
CA ILE A 149 -7.20 -6.97 -11.12
C ILE A 149 -6.94 -5.94 -12.23
N ARG A 150 -6.81 -4.66 -11.86
CA ARG A 150 -6.26 -3.63 -12.76
C ARG A 150 -4.73 -3.74 -12.86
N PRO A 151 -4.10 -3.28 -13.95
CA PRO A 151 -2.63 -3.20 -14.05
C PRO A 151 -1.99 -2.37 -12.94
N ASP A 152 -2.70 -1.38 -12.42
CA ASP A 152 -2.30 -0.49 -11.33
C ASP A 152 -3.05 -0.78 -10.02
N GLN A 153 -3.51 -2.03 -9.82
CA GLN A 153 -4.23 -2.41 -8.60
C GLN A 153 -3.42 -2.04 -7.35
N PRO A 154 -4.04 -1.42 -6.33
CA PRO A 154 -3.38 -1.11 -5.08
C PRO A 154 -2.77 -2.34 -4.41
N PHE A 155 -1.56 -2.17 -3.89
CA PHE A 155 -0.81 -3.23 -3.25
C PHE A 155 0.10 -2.70 -2.16
N TYR A 156 0.53 -3.59 -1.27
CA TYR A 156 1.69 -3.38 -0.41
C TYR A 156 2.52 -4.65 -0.30
N ILE A 157 3.72 -4.53 0.24
CA ILE A 157 4.61 -5.66 0.52
C ILE A 157 4.65 -5.87 2.03
N ALA A 158 4.44 -7.10 2.47
CA ALA A 158 4.51 -7.53 3.87
C ALA A 158 5.44 -8.73 3.97
N ASP A 159 6.71 -8.49 4.34
CA ASP A 159 7.79 -9.48 4.30
C ASP A 159 7.82 -10.22 2.95
N ARG A 160 7.60 -11.54 2.94
CA ARG A 160 7.58 -12.40 1.73
C ARG A 160 6.21 -12.53 1.09
N ALA A 161 5.33 -11.55 1.31
CA ALA A 161 4.02 -11.49 0.67
C ALA A 161 3.82 -10.18 -0.13
N LEU A 162 3.30 -10.32 -1.33
CA LEU A 162 2.62 -9.26 -2.05
C LEU A 162 1.16 -9.27 -1.63
N VAL A 163 0.63 -8.18 -1.07
CA VAL A 163 -0.80 -8.09 -0.74
C VAL A 163 -1.49 -7.19 -1.74
N ILE A 164 -2.42 -7.77 -2.50
CA ILE A 164 -3.36 -7.02 -3.35
C ILE A 164 -4.60 -6.69 -2.53
N TYR A 165 -5.15 -5.49 -2.70
CA TYR A 165 -6.37 -5.12 -2.01
C TYR A 165 -7.32 -4.31 -2.89
N PHE A 166 -8.58 -4.28 -2.45
CA PHE A 166 -9.67 -3.58 -3.10
C PHE A 166 -10.27 -2.56 -2.13
N ALA A 167 -10.64 -1.39 -2.65
CA ALA A 167 -11.24 -0.32 -1.86
C ALA A 167 -12.62 -0.73 -1.31
N LEU A 168 -13.10 0.01 -0.32
CA LEU A 168 -14.48 -0.15 0.15
C LEU A 168 -15.45 0.02 -1.01
N TYR A 169 -16.47 -0.84 -1.08
CA TYR A 169 -17.45 -0.89 -2.17
C TYR A 169 -16.90 -1.26 -3.56
N GLU A 170 -15.63 -1.64 -3.71
CA GLU A 170 -15.08 -1.97 -5.03
C GLU A 170 -15.62 -3.32 -5.54
N ILE A 171 -15.58 -4.36 -4.70
CA ILE A 171 -16.05 -5.71 -5.06
C ILE A 171 -16.98 -6.34 -4.03
N THR A 172 -17.07 -5.80 -2.82
CA THR A 172 -17.88 -6.32 -1.71
C THR A 172 -18.63 -5.18 -1.00
N PRO A 173 -19.72 -5.48 -0.26
CA PRO A 173 -20.38 -4.51 0.61
C PRO A 173 -19.43 -3.89 1.64
N TYR A 174 -19.72 -2.68 2.10
CA TYR A 174 -18.92 -1.95 3.10
C TYR A 174 -18.69 -2.73 4.39
N ALA A 175 -19.67 -3.52 4.83
CA ALA A 175 -19.56 -4.32 6.04
C ALA A 175 -18.42 -5.36 5.99
N PHE A 176 -17.95 -5.73 4.79
CA PHE A 176 -16.81 -6.62 4.60
C PHE A 176 -15.46 -5.91 4.87
N GLY A 177 -15.44 -4.57 4.87
CA GLY A 177 -14.20 -3.80 4.89
C GLY A 177 -13.43 -3.91 3.58
N PHE A 178 -12.12 -3.68 3.65
CA PHE A 178 -11.20 -3.84 2.51
C PHE A 178 -10.89 -5.33 2.30
N PRO A 179 -11.19 -5.91 1.12
CA PRO A 179 -10.72 -7.24 0.77
C PRO A 179 -9.21 -7.24 0.53
N TYR A 180 -8.46 -7.97 1.37
CA TYR A 180 -7.02 -8.19 1.21
C TYR A 180 -6.73 -9.62 0.75
N PHE A 181 -5.80 -9.74 -0.19
CA PHE A 181 -5.37 -10.99 -0.82
C PHE A 181 -3.84 -11.10 -0.75
N PRO A 182 -3.30 -11.70 0.33
CA PRO A 182 -1.88 -11.98 0.43
C PRO A 182 -1.47 -13.07 -0.56
N ILE A 183 -0.39 -12.85 -1.29
CA ILE A 183 0.19 -13.76 -2.28
C ILE A 183 1.63 -14.00 -1.88
N SER A 184 2.02 -15.27 -1.70
CA SER A 184 3.41 -15.60 -1.40
C SER A 184 4.30 -15.19 -2.57
N VAL A 185 5.45 -14.58 -2.29
CA VAL A 185 6.43 -14.28 -3.33
C VAL A 185 6.87 -15.55 -4.06
N TYR A 186 6.90 -16.69 -3.37
CA TYR A 186 7.26 -17.98 -3.94
C TYR A 186 6.29 -18.45 -5.04
N ASP A 187 4.99 -18.12 -4.92
CA ASP A 187 3.95 -18.47 -5.91
C ASP A 187 4.10 -17.71 -7.23
N VAL A 188 4.91 -16.65 -7.23
CA VAL A 188 5.14 -15.77 -8.39
C VAL A 188 6.62 -15.60 -8.74
N SER A 189 7.51 -16.37 -8.10
CA SER A 189 8.97 -16.28 -8.25
C SER A 189 9.43 -16.37 -9.71
N ASP A 190 8.75 -17.16 -10.55
CA ASP A 190 9.06 -17.33 -11.97
C ASP A 190 8.86 -16.06 -12.81
N ILE A 191 8.00 -15.13 -12.37
CA ILE A 191 7.71 -13.87 -13.06
C ILE A 191 8.24 -12.63 -12.33
N VAL A 192 8.77 -12.77 -11.12
CA VAL A 192 9.31 -11.65 -10.31
C VAL A 192 10.52 -11.01 -11.00
N ASN A 193 10.59 -9.68 -10.97
CA ASN A 193 11.79 -8.95 -11.36
C ASN A 193 12.87 -9.19 -10.29
N PRO A 194 13.99 -9.88 -10.59
CA PRO A 194 15.00 -10.23 -9.60
C PRO A 194 15.71 -9.00 -9.01
N ASN A 195 15.70 -7.87 -9.73
CA ASN A 195 16.26 -6.60 -9.25
C ASN A 195 15.22 -5.70 -8.57
N GLY A 196 13.95 -6.12 -8.58
CA GLY A 196 12.82 -5.42 -7.96
C GLY A 196 12.73 -5.65 -6.45
N PRO A 197 11.69 -5.12 -5.78
CA PRO A 197 11.52 -5.32 -4.35
C PRO A 197 11.15 -6.76 -4.02
N LEU A 198 10.31 -7.44 -4.82
CA LEU A 198 9.95 -8.84 -4.57
C LEU A 198 11.15 -9.80 -4.77
N GLY A 199 12.07 -9.49 -5.68
CA GLY A 199 13.28 -10.31 -5.85
C GLY A 199 14.16 -10.33 -4.60
N ARG A 200 14.14 -9.26 -3.79
CA ARG A 200 14.83 -9.21 -2.49
C ARG A 200 14.11 -10.05 -1.44
N MET A 201 12.79 -10.10 -1.51
CA MET A 201 11.95 -10.88 -0.58
C MET A 201 11.99 -12.38 -0.88
N ASP A 202 12.23 -12.75 -2.15
CA ASP A 202 12.42 -14.13 -2.59
C ASP A 202 13.76 -14.72 -2.10
N ALA A 203 14.74 -13.87 -1.80
CA ALA A 203 16.06 -14.30 -1.35
C ALA A 203 16.07 -14.76 0.12
N ASN A 204 16.67 -15.95 0.34
CA ASN A 204 17.02 -16.44 1.68
C ASN A 204 18.30 -15.75 2.20
N ASP A 205 18.42 -15.66 3.52
CA ASP A 205 19.55 -15.04 4.22
C ASP A 205 20.68 -16.05 4.53
#